data_AF-B1XUR2-F1
#
_entry.id   AF-B1XUR2-F1
#
_cell.length_a   1.000
_cell.length_b   1.000
_cell.length_c   1.000
_cell.angle_alpha   90.00
_cell.angle_beta   90.00
_cell.angle_gamma   90.00
#
_symmetry.space_group_name_H-M   'P 1'
#
loop_
_entity.id
_entity.type
_entity.pdbx_description
1 polymer ?
#
loop_
_entity_poly.entity_id
_entity_poly.type
_entity_poly.pdbx_seq_one_letter_code
_entity_poly.pdbx_strand_id
1 'polypeptide(L)'
;MTGDTVIAMSTIENPIQWYCPQLLASPKVSMSMVEKHINESKHDHLAVIGSSLGGYYANYLAEKYGCKAVVLNPAVRAPKELESQVGMLTSYDTNEPYDFRPEYIDELKALQVQAVSNPSRYFLIAAKGDELLDWREMVEFYEGAQQLVLEGSDHGIADYSAYLPKVLEFITQ
;
A
#
# COMPACT_ATOMS: atom_id res chain seq x y z
N MET A 1 -10.00 -3.28 -11.27
CA MET A 1 -9.10 -3.74 -12.35
C MET A 1 -8.10 -4.77 -11.84
N THR A 2 -7.30 -4.48 -10.80
CA THR A 2 -6.34 -5.45 -10.23
C THR A 2 -6.99 -6.73 -9.69
N GLY A 3 -8.07 -6.59 -8.91
CA GLY A 3 -8.71 -7.74 -8.25
C GLY A 3 -9.27 -8.78 -9.22
N ASP A 4 -9.99 -8.38 -10.26
CA ASP A 4 -10.57 -9.30 -11.23
C ASP A 4 -9.49 -10.08 -11.99
N THR A 5 -8.37 -9.42 -12.35
CA THR A 5 -7.24 -10.08 -12.99
C THR A 5 -6.56 -11.08 -12.07
N VAL A 6 -6.37 -10.73 -10.79
CA VAL A 6 -5.77 -11.64 -9.80
C VAL A 6 -6.67 -12.86 -9.55
N ILE A 7 -7.98 -12.65 -9.42
CA ILE A 7 -8.95 -13.74 -9.26
C ILE A 7 -8.95 -14.65 -10.50
N ALA A 8 -8.85 -14.08 -11.71
CA ALA A 8 -8.79 -14.85 -12.95
C ALA A 8 -7.53 -15.72 -13.10
N MET A 9 -6.46 -15.43 -12.35
CA MET A 9 -5.24 -16.25 -12.31
C MET A 9 -5.32 -17.42 -11.33
N SER A 10 -6.32 -17.43 -10.43
CA SER A 10 -6.49 -18.49 -9.45
C SER A 10 -6.79 -19.83 -10.15
N THR A 11 -6.06 -20.89 -9.77
CA THR A 11 -6.36 -22.26 -10.21
C THR A 11 -6.75 -23.15 -9.03
N ILE A 12 -7.11 -24.41 -9.28
CA ILE A 12 -7.38 -25.37 -8.20
C ILE A 12 -6.09 -25.70 -7.44
N GLU A 13 -4.98 -25.79 -8.15
CA GLU A 13 -3.65 -26.11 -7.61
C GLU A 13 -3.03 -24.90 -6.88
N ASN A 14 -3.31 -23.68 -7.35
CA ASN A 14 -2.83 -22.43 -6.77
C ASN A 14 -4.02 -21.48 -6.53
N PRO A 15 -4.82 -21.72 -5.48
CA PRO A 15 -5.94 -20.85 -5.16
C PRO A 15 -5.45 -19.48 -4.69
N ILE A 16 -5.99 -18.41 -5.28
CA ILE A 16 -5.67 -17.03 -4.91
C ILE A 16 -6.91 -16.38 -4.33
N GLN A 17 -6.78 -15.87 -3.10
CA GLN A 17 -7.78 -15.02 -2.49
C GLN A 17 -7.41 -13.54 -2.68
N TRP A 18 -8.29 -12.78 -3.33
CA TRP A 18 -8.20 -11.33 -3.36
C TRP A 18 -8.98 -10.73 -2.19
N TYR A 19 -8.31 -9.96 -1.34
CA TYR A 19 -8.92 -9.25 -0.20
C TYR A 19 -8.61 -7.76 -0.29
N CYS A 20 -9.62 -6.95 -0.58
CA CYS A 20 -9.53 -5.50 -0.73
C CYS A 20 -10.71 -4.84 -0.02
N PRO A 21 -10.72 -4.82 1.33
CA PRO A 21 -11.81 -4.22 2.09
C PRO A 21 -11.76 -2.69 2.02
N GLN A 22 -12.91 -2.04 2.23
CA GLN A 22 -12.92 -0.62 2.56
C GLN A 22 -12.25 -0.44 3.93
N LEU A 23 -11.18 0.34 3.99
CA LEU A 23 -10.54 0.70 5.25
C LEU A 23 -11.33 1.81 5.96
N LEU A 24 -11.24 1.82 7.28
CA LEU A 24 -11.86 2.82 8.15
C LEU A 24 -10.88 3.98 8.40
N ALA A 25 -11.43 5.11 8.84
CA ALA A 25 -10.64 6.32 9.12
C ALA A 25 -9.54 6.11 10.17
N SER A 26 -9.74 5.21 11.15
CA SER A 26 -8.72 4.85 12.14
C SER A 26 -7.70 3.87 11.55
N PRO A 27 -6.41 4.26 11.44
CA PRO A 27 -5.34 3.34 11.04
C PRO A 27 -5.28 2.08 11.88
N LYS A 28 -5.44 2.19 13.20
CA LYS A 28 -5.37 1.06 14.12
C LYS A 28 -6.50 0.06 13.88
N VAL A 29 -7.73 0.54 13.73
CA VAL A 29 -8.89 -0.34 13.48
C VAL A 29 -8.75 -1.00 12.11
N SER A 30 -8.36 -0.25 11.09
CA SER A 30 -8.10 -0.76 9.74
C SER A 30 -7.05 -1.87 9.73
N MET A 31 -5.90 -1.66 10.39
CA MET A 31 -4.86 -2.68 10.46
C MET A 31 -5.30 -3.88 11.30
N SER A 32 -6.02 -3.67 12.41
CA SER A 32 -6.56 -4.79 13.20
C SER A 32 -7.51 -5.68 12.38
N MET A 33 -8.33 -5.09 11.52
CA MET A 33 -9.22 -5.81 10.62
C MET A 33 -8.43 -6.65 9.59
N VAL A 34 -7.43 -6.04 8.94
CA VAL A 34 -6.60 -6.73 7.94
C VAL A 34 -5.77 -7.85 8.58
N GLU A 35 -5.14 -7.59 9.73
CA GLU A 35 -4.38 -8.59 10.47
C GLU A 35 -5.24 -9.77 10.90
N LYS A 36 -6.47 -9.51 11.36
CA LYS A 36 -7.42 -10.58 11.70
C LYS A 36 -7.68 -11.48 10.49
N HIS A 37 -7.94 -10.88 9.32
CA HIS A 37 -8.17 -11.64 8.09
C HIS A 37 -6.95 -12.49 7.69
N ILE A 38 -5.74 -11.91 7.77
CA ILE A 38 -4.48 -12.62 7.48
C ILE A 38 -4.32 -13.81 8.45
N ASN A 39 -4.52 -13.60 9.75
CA ASN A 39 -4.32 -14.63 10.76
C ASN A 39 -5.36 -15.76 10.70
N GLU A 40 -6.56 -15.50 10.18
CA GLU A 40 -7.62 -16.49 9.96
C GLU A 40 -7.51 -17.21 8.60
N SER A 41 -6.65 -16.70 7.71
CA SER A 41 -6.39 -17.29 6.39
C SER A 41 -5.73 -18.66 6.50
N LYS A 42 -6.02 -19.52 5.51
CA LYS A 42 -5.37 -20.83 5.34
C LYS A 42 -4.33 -20.85 4.22
N HIS A 43 -4.11 -19.70 3.57
CA HIS A 43 -3.13 -19.56 2.49
C HIS A 43 -1.73 -19.50 3.08
N ASP A 44 -0.78 -20.09 2.37
CA ASP A 44 0.63 -20.22 2.78
C ASP A 44 1.52 -19.08 2.30
N HIS A 45 1.04 -18.31 1.31
CA HIS A 45 1.70 -17.13 0.78
C HIS A 45 0.82 -15.89 0.92
N LEU A 46 1.46 -14.77 1.25
CA LEU A 46 0.84 -13.45 1.34
C LEU A 46 1.59 -12.50 0.43
N ALA A 47 0.85 -11.66 -0.28
CA ALA A 47 1.37 -10.47 -0.94
C ALA A 47 0.43 -9.32 -0.61
N VAL A 48 1.00 -8.15 -0.33
CA VAL A 48 0.25 -6.91 -0.07
C VAL A 48 0.51 -5.92 -1.19
N ILE A 49 -0.55 -5.22 -1.62
CA ILE A 49 -0.46 -4.16 -2.63
C ILE A 49 -1.09 -2.91 -2.03
N GLY A 50 -0.38 -1.80 -2.05
CA GLY A 50 -0.85 -0.55 -1.46
C GLY A 50 -0.43 0.67 -2.25
N SER A 51 -1.36 1.59 -2.47
CA SER A 51 -1.09 2.89 -3.08
C SER A 51 -1.20 4.02 -2.06
N SER A 52 -0.39 5.09 -2.20
CA SER A 52 -0.47 6.26 -1.30
C SER A 52 -0.38 5.85 0.18
N LEU A 53 -1.36 6.21 1.02
CA LEU A 53 -1.45 5.75 2.41
C LEU A 53 -1.55 4.21 2.54
N GLY A 54 -2.14 3.52 1.57
CA GLY A 54 -2.13 2.07 1.50
C GLY A 54 -0.70 1.50 1.37
N GLY A 55 0.22 2.22 0.72
CA GLY A 55 1.63 1.85 0.66
C GLY A 55 2.33 1.91 2.03
N TYR A 56 1.95 2.89 2.86
CA TYR A 56 2.39 2.95 4.26
C TYR A 56 1.96 1.72 5.06
N TYR A 57 0.69 1.31 4.91
CA TYR A 57 0.18 0.10 5.52
C TYR A 57 0.83 -1.18 4.96
N ALA A 58 1.11 -1.20 3.67
CA ALA A 58 1.81 -2.31 3.03
C ALA A 58 3.22 -2.51 3.63
N ASN A 59 3.95 -1.43 3.94
CA ASN A 59 5.23 -1.53 4.64
C ASN A 59 5.07 -2.21 6.00
N TYR A 60 4.12 -1.73 6.81
CA TYR A 60 3.86 -2.32 8.13
C TYR A 60 3.54 -3.81 8.05
N LEU A 61 2.66 -4.21 7.12
CA LEU A 61 2.28 -5.61 6.94
C LEU A 61 3.44 -6.47 6.42
N ALA A 62 4.23 -5.95 5.47
CA ALA A 62 5.38 -6.66 4.91
C ALA A 62 6.49 -6.88 5.93
N GLU A 63 6.76 -5.89 6.79
CA GLU A 63 7.70 -6.06 7.90
C GLU A 63 7.17 -7.03 8.96
N LYS A 64 5.88 -6.95 9.30
CA LYS A 64 5.25 -7.80 10.32
C LYS A 64 5.17 -9.28 9.91
N TYR A 65 4.82 -9.56 8.67
CA TYR A 65 4.56 -10.91 8.16
C TYR A 65 5.69 -11.46 7.27
N GLY A 66 6.69 -10.64 6.97
CA GLY A 66 7.80 -11.04 6.09
C GLY A 66 7.39 -11.29 4.65
N CYS A 67 6.27 -10.71 4.20
CA CYS A 67 5.66 -10.99 2.91
C CYS A 67 6.10 -9.99 1.82
N LYS A 68 5.78 -10.31 0.55
CA LYS A 68 6.04 -9.41 -0.58
C LYS A 68 5.09 -8.20 -0.55
N ALA A 69 5.59 -7.04 -0.94
CA ALA A 69 4.84 -5.80 -1.05
C ALA A 69 5.05 -5.10 -2.39
N VAL A 70 3.96 -4.73 -3.03
CA VAL A 70 3.97 -3.81 -4.17
C VAL A 70 3.42 -2.48 -3.70
N VAL A 71 4.19 -1.42 -3.89
CA VAL A 71 3.88 -0.09 -3.36
C VAL A 71 3.85 0.93 -4.48
N LEU A 72 2.73 1.65 -4.60
CA LEU A 72 2.40 2.54 -5.72
C LEU A 72 2.31 3.98 -5.20
N ASN A 73 3.22 4.86 -5.59
CA ASN A 73 3.33 6.21 -5.02
C ASN A 73 3.12 6.24 -3.48
N PRO A 74 3.87 5.44 -2.70
CA PRO A 74 3.60 5.27 -1.28
C PRO A 74 3.91 6.52 -0.46
N ALA A 75 3.03 6.82 0.50
CA ALA A 75 3.33 7.73 1.60
C ALA A 75 4.33 7.05 2.55
N VAL A 76 5.62 7.36 2.47
CA VAL A 76 6.66 6.70 3.28
C VAL A 76 6.79 7.30 4.69
N ARG A 77 6.33 8.55 4.87
CA ARG A 77 6.33 9.29 6.15
C ARG A 77 4.95 9.89 6.44
N ALA A 78 3.90 9.07 6.28
CA ALA A 78 2.50 9.49 6.40
C ALA A 78 2.15 10.33 7.65
N PRO A 79 2.64 10.05 8.88
CA PRO A 79 2.35 10.92 10.02
C PRO A 79 2.74 12.39 9.81
N LYS A 80 3.89 12.64 9.18
CA LYS A 80 4.39 13.99 8.91
C LYS A 80 3.56 14.69 7.83
N GLU A 81 3.17 13.95 6.81
CA GLU A 81 2.40 14.45 5.66
C GLU A 81 0.95 14.78 6.05
N LEU A 82 0.37 14.00 6.97
CA LEU A 82 -1.04 14.09 7.36
C LEU A 82 -1.29 14.92 8.62
N GLU A 83 -0.25 15.28 9.39
CA GLU A 83 -0.42 16.10 10.61
C GLU A 83 -1.10 17.44 10.33
N SER A 84 -0.80 18.08 9.19
CA SER A 84 -1.45 19.33 8.78
C SER A 84 -2.88 19.15 8.25
N GLN A 85 -3.32 17.91 8.04
CA GLN A 85 -4.65 17.57 7.51
C GLN A 85 -5.65 17.21 8.64
N VAL A 86 -5.21 17.24 9.91
CA VAL A 86 -6.08 16.97 11.06
C VAL A 86 -7.27 17.94 11.08
N GLY A 87 -8.46 17.37 11.22
CA GLY A 87 -9.74 18.09 11.18
C GLY A 87 -10.73 17.46 10.19
N MET A 88 -11.72 18.25 9.77
CA MET A 88 -12.77 17.78 8.87
C MET A 88 -12.23 17.64 7.45
N LEU A 89 -12.19 16.40 6.96
CA LEU A 89 -11.83 16.05 5.59
C LEU A 89 -13.05 15.49 4.86
N THR A 90 -12.97 15.41 3.53
CA THR A 90 -13.97 14.72 2.71
C THR A 90 -13.39 13.40 2.24
N SER A 91 -14.14 12.32 2.44
CA SER A 91 -13.80 10.98 1.95
C SER A 91 -13.72 11.00 0.43
N TYR A 92 -12.62 10.48 -0.14
CA TYR A 92 -12.49 10.37 -1.60
C TYR A 92 -13.52 9.41 -2.21
N ASP A 93 -13.89 8.36 -1.49
CA ASP A 93 -14.76 7.29 -2.01
C ASP A 93 -16.24 7.65 -1.89
N THR A 94 -16.64 8.18 -0.74
CA THR A 94 -18.06 8.44 -0.43
C THR A 94 -18.45 9.89 -0.60
N ASN A 95 -17.47 10.80 -0.73
CA ASN A 95 -17.65 12.25 -0.70
C ASN A 95 -18.34 12.75 0.59
N GLU A 96 -18.29 11.96 1.66
CA GLU A 96 -18.85 12.30 2.96
C GLU A 96 -17.79 12.99 3.83
N PRO A 97 -18.20 13.98 4.64
CA PRO A 97 -17.30 14.57 5.61
C PRO A 97 -16.94 13.56 6.69
N TYR A 98 -15.67 13.45 7.02
CA TYR A 98 -15.18 12.66 8.14
C TYR A 98 -14.18 13.48 8.95
N ASP A 99 -14.17 13.22 10.26
CA ASP A 99 -13.24 13.85 11.18
C ASP A 99 -11.94 13.04 11.25
N PHE A 100 -10.87 13.58 10.66
CA PHE A 100 -9.53 13.02 10.75
C PHE A 100 -8.89 13.49 12.06
N ARG A 101 -9.08 12.67 13.10
CA ARG A 101 -8.76 13.02 14.48
C ARG A 101 -7.26 13.04 14.75
N PRO A 102 -6.78 13.88 15.68
CA PRO A 102 -5.38 13.90 16.11
C PRO A 102 -4.86 12.52 16.53
N GLU A 103 -5.69 11.72 17.21
CA GLU A 103 -5.31 10.35 17.64
C GLU A 103 -4.89 9.45 16.46
N TYR A 104 -5.40 9.69 15.25
CA TYR A 104 -5.02 8.90 14.08
C TYR A 104 -3.58 9.15 13.65
N ILE A 105 -3.02 10.32 13.94
CA ILE A 105 -1.59 10.58 13.73
C ILE A 105 -0.75 9.68 14.64
N ASP A 106 -1.15 9.50 15.90
CA ASP A 106 -0.44 8.62 16.82
C ASP A 106 -0.61 7.14 16.46
N GLU A 107 -1.78 6.76 15.94
CA GLU A 107 -1.98 5.43 15.36
C GLU A 107 -1.09 5.20 14.13
N LEU A 108 -0.93 6.18 13.24
CA LEU A 108 0.01 6.08 12.13
C LEU A 108 1.45 5.96 12.63
N LYS A 109 1.87 6.75 13.61
CA LYS A 109 3.22 6.67 14.21
C LYS A 109 3.52 5.28 14.75
N ALA A 110 2.53 4.62 15.37
CA ALA A 110 2.68 3.26 15.88
C ALA A 110 2.91 2.20 14.79
N LEU A 111 2.51 2.49 13.55
CA LEU A 111 2.67 1.62 12.38
C LEU A 111 3.94 1.95 11.56
N GLN A 112 4.68 3.01 11.90
CA GLN A 112 5.80 3.50 11.08
C GLN A 112 6.92 2.47 10.99
N VAL A 113 7.19 2.03 9.76
CA VAL A 113 8.44 1.34 9.41
C VAL A 113 9.52 2.40 9.17
N GLN A 114 10.60 2.34 9.95
CA GLN A 114 11.67 3.34 9.85
C GLN A 114 12.50 3.16 8.57
N ALA A 115 12.83 1.91 8.25
CA ALA A 115 13.52 1.49 7.04
C ALA A 115 13.08 0.05 6.69
N VAL A 116 13.09 -0.30 5.41
CA VAL A 116 12.79 -1.66 4.97
C VAL A 116 13.89 -2.62 5.43
N SER A 117 13.55 -3.70 6.13
CA SER A 117 14.55 -4.64 6.64
C SER A 117 15.08 -5.61 5.59
N ASN A 118 14.28 -5.88 4.55
CA ASN A 118 14.69 -6.66 3.39
C ASN A 118 14.12 -6.04 2.11
N PRO A 119 14.94 -5.31 1.33
CA PRO A 119 14.50 -4.67 0.09
C PRO A 119 13.98 -5.65 -0.96
N SER A 120 14.42 -6.92 -0.96
CA SER A 120 13.96 -7.92 -1.94
C SER A 120 12.47 -8.26 -1.83
N ARG A 121 11.82 -7.87 -0.72
CA ARG A 121 10.37 -8.04 -0.54
C ARG A 121 9.55 -6.96 -1.25
N TYR A 122 10.18 -5.88 -1.70
CA TYR A 122 9.48 -4.69 -2.17
C TYR A 122 9.64 -4.49 -3.68
N PHE A 123 8.53 -4.08 -4.29
CA PHE A 123 8.50 -3.52 -5.62
C PHE A 123 7.83 -2.14 -5.58
N LEU A 124 8.64 -1.09 -5.75
CA LEU A 124 8.18 0.29 -5.85
C LEU A 124 7.80 0.64 -7.28
N ILE A 125 6.63 1.25 -7.47
CA ILE A 125 6.28 2.02 -8.66
C ILE A 125 6.03 3.46 -8.21
N ALA A 126 6.87 4.39 -8.69
CA ALA A 126 6.81 5.81 -8.33
C ALA A 126 6.70 6.68 -9.59
N ALA A 127 5.81 7.65 -9.59
CA ALA A 127 5.60 8.59 -10.69
C ALA A 127 6.37 9.89 -10.42
N LYS A 128 7.21 10.33 -11.37
CA LYS A 128 7.85 11.66 -11.26
C LYS A 128 6.85 12.81 -11.35
N GLY A 129 5.68 12.55 -11.94
CA GLY A 129 4.57 13.50 -12.03
C GLY A 129 3.62 13.49 -10.83
N ASP A 130 3.90 12.70 -9.78
CA ASP A 130 3.14 12.75 -8.54
C ASP A 130 3.19 14.17 -7.94
N GLU A 131 2.02 14.79 -7.86
CA GLU A 131 1.82 16.16 -7.41
C GLU A 131 1.65 16.28 -5.88
N LEU A 132 1.50 15.16 -5.18
CA LEU A 132 1.24 15.10 -3.74
C LEU A 132 2.46 14.65 -2.94
N LEU A 133 3.22 13.68 -3.45
CA LEU A 133 4.33 13.04 -2.75
C LEU A 133 5.64 13.11 -3.55
N ASP A 134 6.77 13.35 -2.88
CA ASP A 134 8.08 13.40 -3.56
C ASP A 134 8.59 11.98 -3.85
N TRP A 135 8.59 11.61 -5.12
CA TRP A 135 9.12 10.33 -5.60
C TRP A 135 10.57 10.07 -5.18
N ARG A 136 11.39 11.11 -4.91
CA ARG A 136 12.77 10.93 -4.46
C ARG A 136 12.83 10.35 -3.06
N GLU A 137 11.95 10.81 -2.15
CA GLU A 137 11.85 10.24 -0.80
C GLU A 137 11.42 8.77 -0.87
N MET A 138 10.54 8.42 -1.82
CA MET A 138 10.16 7.03 -2.05
C MET A 138 11.36 6.19 -2.51
N VAL A 139 12.07 6.64 -3.55
CA VAL A 139 13.24 5.94 -4.11
C VAL A 139 14.31 5.69 -3.06
N GLU A 140 14.58 6.69 -2.22
CA GLU A 140 15.53 6.59 -1.09
C GLU A 140 15.03 5.60 -0.03
N PHE A 141 13.76 5.67 0.36
CA PHE A 141 13.19 4.77 1.37
C PHE A 141 13.26 3.29 0.98
N TYR A 142 13.11 2.98 -0.32
CA TYR A 142 13.17 1.62 -0.87
C TYR A 142 14.53 1.30 -1.52
N GLU A 143 15.62 1.92 -1.08
CA GLU A 143 16.96 1.62 -1.60
C GLU A 143 17.25 0.10 -1.62
N GLY A 144 17.72 -0.40 -2.77
CA GLY A 144 18.01 -1.82 -2.98
C GLY A 144 16.81 -2.70 -3.35
N ALA A 145 15.58 -2.18 -3.33
CA ALA A 145 14.40 -2.90 -3.77
C ALA A 145 14.28 -2.91 -5.30
N GLN A 146 13.34 -3.70 -5.83
CA GLN A 146 12.93 -3.52 -7.22
C GLN A 146 12.19 -2.19 -7.34
N GLN A 147 12.55 -1.36 -8.33
CA GLN A 147 11.92 -0.06 -8.53
C GLN A 147 11.60 0.19 -10.00
N LEU A 148 10.45 0.83 -10.24
CA LEU A 148 10.02 1.36 -11.52
C LEU A 148 9.64 2.83 -11.32
N VAL A 149 10.53 3.73 -11.75
CA VAL A 149 10.28 5.18 -11.70
C VAL A 149 9.73 5.62 -13.06
N LEU A 150 8.49 6.10 -13.09
CA LEU A 150 7.79 6.56 -14.28
C LEU A 150 8.18 8.01 -14.59
N GLU A 151 8.50 8.31 -15.84
CA GLU A 151 8.87 9.68 -16.25
C GLU A 151 7.72 10.69 -16.16
N GLY A 152 6.47 10.22 -16.18
CA GLY A 152 5.27 11.04 -16.02
C GLY A 152 4.25 10.37 -15.09
N SER A 153 2.99 10.33 -15.50
CA SER A 153 1.82 9.91 -14.70
C SER A 153 1.48 10.90 -13.57
N ASP A 154 0.46 10.57 -12.78
CA ASP A 154 -0.07 11.36 -11.68
C ASP A 154 0.02 10.58 -10.35
N HIS A 155 -0.41 11.18 -9.24
CA HIS A 155 -0.47 10.51 -7.95
C HIS A 155 -1.26 9.19 -8.00
N GLY A 156 -2.32 9.11 -8.81
CA GLY A 156 -3.16 7.93 -8.95
C GLY A 156 -2.59 6.81 -9.81
N ILE A 157 -1.49 7.08 -10.55
CA ILE A 157 -0.96 6.21 -11.60
C ILE A 157 -2.08 5.79 -12.56
N ALA A 158 -2.73 6.75 -13.22
CA ALA A 158 -3.88 6.50 -14.09
C ALA A 158 -3.65 5.42 -15.18
N ASP A 159 -2.39 5.22 -15.57
CA ASP A 159 -1.90 4.22 -16.52
C ASP A 159 -1.47 2.88 -15.87
N TYR A 160 -1.87 2.61 -14.63
CA TYR A 160 -1.48 1.42 -13.85
C TYR A 160 -1.68 0.08 -14.58
N SER A 161 -2.70 -0.02 -15.44
CA SER A 161 -2.99 -1.24 -16.22
C SER A 161 -1.82 -1.69 -17.10
N ALA A 162 -0.98 -0.75 -17.55
CA ALA A 162 0.23 -1.06 -18.32
C ALA A 162 1.32 -1.76 -17.49
N TYR A 163 1.30 -1.57 -16.17
CA TYR A 163 2.30 -2.11 -15.24
C TYR A 163 1.84 -3.36 -14.51
N LEU A 164 0.55 -3.70 -14.59
CA LEU A 164 -0.04 -4.87 -13.94
C LEU A 164 0.70 -6.20 -14.26
N PRO A 165 1.16 -6.48 -15.49
CA PRO A 165 1.93 -7.71 -15.75
C PRO A 165 3.20 -7.83 -14.91
N LYS A 166 3.93 -6.72 -14.69
CA LYS A 166 5.14 -6.70 -13.84
C LYS A 166 4.81 -6.90 -12.37
N VAL A 167 3.68 -6.33 -11.92
CA VAL A 167 3.19 -6.51 -10.55
C VAL A 167 2.86 -7.98 -10.30
N LEU A 168 2.15 -8.62 -11.23
CA LEU A 168 1.79 -10.03 -11.14
C LEU A 168 3.02 -10.92 -11.15
N GLU A 169 3.95 -10.71 -12.08
CA GLU A 169 5.22 -11.43 -12.12
C GLU A 169 5.94 -11.36 -10.76
N PHE A 170 6.05 -10.17 -10.17
CA PHE A 170 6.73 -9.99 -8.89
C PHE A 170 6.07 -10.76 -7.74
N ILE A 171 4.74 -10.72 -7.62
CA ILE A 171 4.04 -11.37 -6.50
C ILE A 171 3.90 -12.89 -6.66
N THR A 172 4.03 -13.42 -7.89
CA THR A 172 3.94 -14.87 -8.16
C THR A 172 5.27 -15.61 -8.19
N GLN A 173 6.41 -14.89 -8.22
CA GLN A 173 7.73 -15.49 -8.05
C GLN A 173 7.95 -16.01 -6.61
#